data_AF-A0A0Q1ABT4-F1
#
_entry.id   AF-A0A0Q1ABT4-F1
#
_cell.length_a   1.000
_cell.length_b   1.000
_cell.length_c   1.000
_cell.angle_alpha   90.00
_cell.angle_beta   90.00
_cell.angle_gamma   90.00
#
_symmetry.space_group_name_H-M   'P 1'
#
loop_
_entity.id
_entity.type
_entity.pdbx_description
1 polymer ?
#
loop_
_entity_poly.entity_id
_entity_poly.type
_entity_poly.pdbx_seq_one_letter_code
_entity_poly.pdbx_strand_id
1 'polypeptide(L)'
;MKPVKFYDALINNTVEHPERNNATSQRLFEVMENVLPGKQAEDFTNHLKKKLGNPHPHSALTSQQANIIIDEFDQFNVKTEDLTEIIDQLFLCELSTQEILQLHRTYKIPVSKLETDILPVQGNGCWIRDSKGDWFLDLDSNYSASNLGMANLEIAKGLYHQAKTLISMKEDRIQVARARFLKEISQMMPRGLTNFYWQNSGGEAVDKALKIAKAYTQTKQVVAFRHGFHGRTHGAVAVTHNLKYRKPFLLDQEDWVHFADFNDLESVKRVLDETGSKIIIMEMVQGEEAGNLPADQGFINQLWDFARENNIIIIDDEVQAGFGRTARKRGDWFACMSYEVVPDIMVIGKSFGGGYPVTAVVTSSNISEQMKPGYDGSTFGGNPMAMVSALIATRQMRRKNITENVIERSTQIEQGFSALQNKYDLVKDFRVYGLMIALDLGNEQQVKIMQEKLRDNGVKSSLSTGKYIRFLPPTIISAGEVDYFLNTLDEVIGNL
;
A
#
# COMPACT_ATOMS: atom_id res chain seq x y z
N MET A 1 2.03 38.64 -7.53
CA MET A 1 2.22 37.17 -7.48
C MET A 1 1.10 36.45 -6.73
N LYS A 2 0.71 36.87 -5.52
CA LYS A 2 -0.42 36.24 -4.79
C LYS A 2 -1.78 36.28 -5.51
N PRO A 3 -2.19 37.40 -6.15
CA PRO A 3 -3.48 37.44 -6.86
C PRO A 3 -3.55 36.47 -8.04
N VAL A 4 -2.44 36.30 -8.77
CA VAL A 4 -2.34 35.36 -9.91
C VAL A 4 -2.47 33.92 -9.41
N LYS A 5 -1.75 33.54 -8.34
CA LYS A 5 -1.85 32.19 -7.77
C LYS A 5 -3.24 31.90 -7.21
N PHE A 6 -3.89 32.89 -6.60
CA PHE A 6 -5.25 32.69 -6.10
C PHE A 6 -6.25 32.53 -7.24
N TYR A 7 -6.11 33.34 -8.29
CA TYR A 7 -6.90 33.17 -9.51
C TYR A 7 -6.72 31.77 -10.11
N ASP A 8 -5.49 31.27 -10.24
CA ASP A 8 -5.19 29.94 -10.79
C ASP A 8 -5.65 28.77 -9.89
N ALA A 9 -5.84 29.03 -8.58
CA ALA A 9 -6.47 28.09 -7.67
C ALA A 9 -7.99 28.01 -7.90
N LEU A 10 -8.64 29.12 -8.22
CA LEU A 10 -10.09 29.21 -8.48
C LEU A 10 -10.46 28.80 -9.92
N ILE A 11 -9.65 29.22 -10.89
CA ILE A 11 -9.85 29.05 -12.33
C ILE A 11 -8.70 28.23 -12.89
N ASN A 12 -9.01 27.09 -13.51
CA ASN A 12 -7.97 26.19 -13.99
C ASN A 12 -7.16 26.81 -15.13
N ASN A 13 -5.83 26.71 -15.02
CA ASN A 13 -4.90 26.86 -16.12
C ASN A 13 -4.67 25.49 -16.77
N THR A 14 -5.40 25.18 -17.84
CA THR A 14 -5.36 23.87 -18.53
C THR A 14 -4.03 23.54 -19.18
N VAL A 15 -3.11 24.49 -19.32
CA VAL A 15 -1.75 24.26 -19.82
C VAL A 15 -0.85 23.69 -18.73
N GLU A 16 -0.94 24.25 -17.52
CA GLU A 16 -0.12 23.82 -16.38
C GLU A 16 -0.75 22.65 -15.62
N HIS A 17 -2.08 22.64 -15.54
CA HIS A 17 -2.89 21.66 -14.80
C HIS A 17 -4.02 21.09 -15.68
N PRO A 18 -3.68 20.34 -16.75
CA PRO A 18 -4.68 19.78 -17.66
C PRO A 18 -5.66 18.81 -16.98
N GLU A 19 -5.34 18.31 -15.79
CA GLU A 19 -6.17 17.39 -15.00
C GLU A 19 -7.24 18.07 -14.13
N ARG A 20 -7.14 19.38 -13.87
CA ARG A 20 -8.03 20.11 -12.95
C ARG A 20 -9.26 20.70 -13.65
N ASN A 21 -10.31 20.97 -12.88
CA ASN A 21 -11.37 21.90 -13.27
C ASN A 21 -11.31 23.17 -12.41
N ASN A 22 -12.15 24.17 -12.72
CA ASN A 22 -12.33 25.32 -11.83
C ASN A 22 -12.91 24.84 -10.49
N ALA A 23 -12.52 25.50 -9.40
CA ALA A 23 -13.08 25.24 -8.09
C ALA A 23 -14.60 25.44 -8.08
N THR A 24 -15.32 24.62 -7.32
CA THR A 24 -16.75 24.87 -7.06
C THR A 24 -16.91 25.90 -5.96
N SER A 25 -18.05 26.61 -5.96
CA SER A 25 -18.35 27.56 -4.88
C SER A 25 -18.40 26.88 -3.51
N GLN A 26 -18.90 25.64 -3.45
CA GLN A 26 -18.92 24.85 -2.21
C GLN A 26 -17.51 24.54 -1.70
N ARG A 27 -16.58 24.17 -2.59
CA ARG A 27 -15.19 23.91 -2.18
C ARG A 27 -14.51 25.18 -1.65
N LEU A 28 -14.73 26.33 -2.28
CA LEU A 28 -14.22 27.60 -1.76
C LEU A 28 -14.68 27.86 -0.32
N PHE A 29 -15.98 27.72 -0.05
CA PHE A 29 -16.53 27.97 1.29
C PHE A 29 -16.05 26.94 2.32
N GLU A 30 -15.96 25.67 1.94
CA GLU A 30 -15.39 24.62 2.80
C GLU A 30 -13.93 24.94 3.18
N VAL A 31 -13.10 25.32 2.21
CA VAL A 31 -11.69 25.67 2.48
C VAL A 31 -11.60 26.90 3.38
N MET A 32 -12.47 27.89 3.22
CA MET A 32 -12.53 29.01 4.14
C MET A 32 -12.90 28.60 5.57
N GLU A 33 -13.84 27.68 5.74
CA GLU A 33 -14.22 27.13 7.05
C GLU A 33 -13.10 26.32 7.71
N ASN A 34 -12.28 25.62 6.91
CA ASN A 34 -11.13 24.88 7.41
C ASN A 34 -10.03 25.80 7.96
N VAL A 35 -9.82 26.95 7.32
CA VAL A 35 -8.64 27.80 7.55
C VAL A 35 -8.95 29.00 8.45
N LEU A 36 -10.10 29.64 8.26
CA LEU A 36 -10.45 30.86 9.00
C LEU A 36 -11.13 30.51 10.33
N PRO A 37 -10.93 31.31 11.39
CA PRO A 37 -11.68 31.17 12.65
C PRO A 37 -13.19 31.20 12.43
N GLY A 38 -13.95 30.34 13.12
CA GLY A 38 -15.36 30.06 12.81
C GLY A 38 -16.26 31.28 12.54
N LYS A 39 -16.20 32.33 13.38
CA LYS A 39 -17.00 33.55 13.14
C LYS A 39 -16.53 34.34 11.90
N GLN A 40 -15.23 34.42 11.69
CA GLN A 40 -14.65 35.10 10.52
C GLN A 40 -15.02 34.36 9.23
N ALA A 41 -14.92 33.03 9.24
CA ALA A 41 -15.31 32.17 8.12
C ALA A 41 -16.79 32.35 7.77
N GLU A 42 -17.68 32.33 8.77
CA GLU A 42 -19.13 32.48 8.59
C GLU A 42 -19.48 33.85 8.01
N ASP A 43 -18.97 34.93 8.62
CA ASP A 43 -19.21 36.31 8.18
C ASP A 43 -18.75 36.49 6.72
N PHE A 44 -17.57 35.98 6.39
CA PHE A 44 -17.01 36.13 5.05
C PHE A 44 -17.74 35.28 4.00
N THR A 45 -18.06 34.03 4.33
CA THR A 45 -18.85 33.15 3.45
C THR A 45 -20.22 33.77 3.14
N ASN A 46 -20.91 34.32 4.14
CA ASN A 46 -22.20 34.98 3.94
C ASN A 46 -22.10 36.23 3.08
N HIS A 47 -21.01 37.00 3.23
CA HIS A 47 -20.72 38.15 2.39
C HIS A 47 -20.45 37.75 0.94
N LEU A 48 -19.57 36.77 0.70
CA LEU A 48 -19.25 36.28 -0.63
C LEU A 48 -20.47 35.67 -1.34
N LYS A 49 -21.29 34.87 -0.65
CA LYS A 49 -22.53 34.32 -1.23
C LYS A 49 -23.44 35.42 -1.79
N LYS A 50 -23.59 36.54 -1.06
CA LYS A 50 -24.38 37.70 -1.53
C LYS A 50 -23.74 38.34 -2.76
N LYS A 51 -22.42 38.58 -2.73
CA LYS A 51 -21.68 39.20 -3.84
C LYS A 51 -21.68 38.37 -5.11
N LEU A 52 -21.65 37.04 -4.96
CA LEU A 52 -21.65 36.08 -6.08
C LEU A 52 -23.05 35.72 -6.60
N GLY A 53 -24.11 36.26 -5.99
CA GLY A 53 -25.49 36.00 -6.39
C GLY A 53 -26.02 34.61 -6.01
N ASN A 54 -25.54 34.05 -4.90
CA ASN A 54 -25.88 32.70 -4.41
C ASN A 54 -25.66 31.61 -5.46
N PRO A 55 -24.39 31.36 -5.86
CA PRO A 55 -24.08 30.35 -6.87
C PRO A 55 -24.54 28.95 -6.43
N HIS A 56 -24.83 28.10 -7.41
CA HIS A 56 -25.13 26.71 -7.13
C HIS A 56 -23.90 26.02 -6.50
N PRO A 57 -24.04 25.21 -5.43
CA PRO A 57 -22.90 24.65 -4.71
C PRO A 57 -21.88 23.92 -5.60
N HIS A 58 -22.39 23.10 -6.53
CA HIS A 58 -21.58 22.28 -7.44
C HIS A 58 -21.20 22.96 -8.77
N SER A 59 -21.59 24.22 -8.99
CA SER A 59 -21.18 24.90 -10.23
C SER A 59 -19.73 25.39 -10.12
N ALA A 60 -18.95 25.09 -11.16
CA ALA A 60 -17.64 25.67 -11.38
C ALA A 60 -17.68 27.21 -11.34
N LEU A 61 -16.72 27.83 -10.67
CA LEU A 61 -16.58 29.27 -10.64
C LEU A 61 -16.25 29.83 -12.03
N THR A 62 -16.84 30.97 -12.37
CA THR A 62 -16.51 31.73 -13.58
C THR A 62 -15.37 32.72 -13.31
N SER A 63 -14.67 33.16 -14.36
CA SER A 63 -13.62 34.19 -14.24
C SER A 63 -14.13 35.49 -13.58
N GLN A 64 -15.38 35.88 -13.85
CA GLN A 64 -15.98 37.05 -13.22
C GLN A 64 -16.14 36.86 -11.70
N GLN A 65 -16.62 35.68 -11.29
CA GLN A 65 -16.75 35.34 -9.87
C GLN A 65 -15.39 35.27 -9.18
N ALA A 66 -14.37 34.70 -9.83
CA ALA A 66 -13.02 34.65 -9.29
C ALA A 66 -12.43 36.05 -9.05
N ASN A 67 -12.62 37.00 -9.97
CA ASN A 67 -12.18 38.38 -9.78
C ASN A 67 -12.88 39.04 -8.57
N ILE A 68 -14.20 38.85 -8.43
CA ILE A 68 -14.95 39.34 -7.26
C ILE A 68 -14.39 38.73 -5.97
N ILE A 69 -14.13 37.42 -5.95
CA ILE A 69 -13.57 36.74 -4.77
C ILE A 69 -12.23 37.38 -4.38
N ILE A 70 -11.31 37.56 -5.32
CA ILE A 70 -10.00 38.15 -5.06
C ILE A 70 -10.14 39.57 -4.50
N ASP A 71 -10.98 40.41 -5.10
CA ASP A 71 -11.21 41.78 -4.66
C ASP A 71 -11.79 41.85 -3.23
N GLU A 72 -12.68 40.92 -2.87
CA GLU A 72 -13.27 40.85 -1.53
C GLU A 72 -12.30 40.29 -0.48
N PHE A 73 -11.40 39.37 -0.86
CA PHE A 73 -10.33 38.89 0.03
C PHE A 73 -9.35 39.99 0.42
N ASP A 74 -9.01 40.89 -0.51
CA ASP A 74 -8.16 42.06 -0.24
C ASP A 74 -8.85 43.04 0.74
N GLN A 75 -10.18 43.14 0.70
CA GLN A 75 -10.96 44.01 1.59
C GLN A 75 -11.18 43.41 2.98
N PHE A 76 -11.25 42.08 3.09
CA PHE A 76 -11.57 41.38 4.34
C PHE A 76 -10.35 41.19 5.27
N ASN A 77 -9.19 41.75 4.91
CA ASN A 77 -7.94 41.71 5.69
C ASN A 77 -7.56 40.28 6.13
N VAL A 78 -7.74 39.30 5.25
CA VAL A 78 -7.32 37.91 5.47
C VAL A 78 -5.80 37.87 5.62
N LYS A 79 -5.30 37.17 6.63
CA LYS A 79 -3.85 37.09 6.84
C LYS A 79 -3.18 36.40 5.66
N THR A 80 -1.93 36.76 5.42
CA THR A 80 -1.15 36.15 4.33
C THR A 80 -1.01 34.64 4.48
N GLU A 81 -0.80 34.15 5.70
CA GLU A 81 -0.68 32.72 6.02
C GLU A 81 -1.97 31.95 5.68
N ASP A 82 -3.12 32.48 6.14
CA ASP A 82 -4.44 31.91 5.85
C ASP A 82 -4.72 31.89 4.34
N LEU A 83 -4.41 32.98 3.62
CA LEU A 83 -4.58 33.02 2.17
C LEU A 83 -3.70 31.98 1.46
N THR A 84 -2.45 31.79 1.90
CA THR A 84 -1.57 30.75 1.33
C THR A 84 -2.16 29.36 1.55
N GLU A 85 -2.65 29.07 2.75
CA GLU A 85 -3.27 27.79 3.07
C GLU A 85 -4.58 27.55 2.27
N ILE A 86 -5.41 28.59 2.10
CA ILE A 86 -6.61 28.52 1.24
C ILE A 86 -6.24 28.19 -0.20
N ILE A 87 -5.24 28.88 -0.75
CA ILE A 87 -4.75 28.64 -2.12
C ILE A 87 -4.26 27.20 -2.27
N ASP A 88 -3.47 26.72 -1.30
CA ASP A 88 -2.91 25.36 -1.35
C ASP A 88 -4.01 24.29 -1.29
N GLN A 89 -5.02 24.42 -0.42
CA GLN A 89 -6.14 23.47 -0.37
C GLN A 89 -7.01 23.46 -1.64
N LEU A 90 -7.16 24.62 -2.31
CA LEU A 90 -7.87 24.73 -3.59
C LEU A 90 -7.09 24.10 -4.75
N PHE A 91 -5.76 24.17 -4.73
CA PHE A 91 -4.92 23.46 -5.70
C PHE A 91 -5.01 21.95 -5.56
N LEU A 92 -5.16 21.45 -4.32
CA LEU A 92 -5.22 20.01 -4.05
C LEU A 92 -6.56 19.37 -4.49
N CYS A 93 -7.67 20.10 -4.43
CA CYS A 93 -8.95 19.61 -4.92
C CYS A 93 -9.95 20.73 -5.20
N GLU A 94 -10.61 20.66 -6.36
CA GLU A 94 -11.65 21.58 -6.81
C GLU A 94 -13.06 21.25 -6.30
N LEU A 95 -13.26 20.03 -5.79
CA LEU A 95 -14.55 19.51 -5.29
C LEU A 95 -14.59 19.54 -3.77
N SER A 96 -15.77 19.76 -3.20
CA SER A 96 -15.96 19.69 -1.74
C SER A 96 -15.87 18.26 -1.21
N THR A 97 -15.51 18.08 0.06
CA THR A 97 -15.48 16.76 0.72
C THR A 97 -16.82 16.03 0.56
N GLN A 98 -17.95 16.73 0.75
CA GLN A 98 -19.28 16.12 0.61
C GLN A 98 -19.56 15.66 -0.82
N GLU A 99 -19.17 16.45 -1.82
CA GLU A 99 -19.34 16.09 -3.22
C GLU A 99 -18.49 14.86 -3.58
N ILE A 100 -17.22 14.80 -3.15
CA ILE A 100 -16.34 13.65 -3.35
C ILE A 100 -16.97 12.38 -2.76
N LEU A 101 -17.48 12.45 -1.52
CA LEU A 101 -18.13 11.32 -0.86
C LEU A 101 -19.39 10.87 -1.60
N GLN A 102 -20.20 11.82 -2.08
CA GLN A 102 -21.41 11.50 -2.82
C GLN A 102 -21.10 10.82 -4.16
N LEU A 103 -20.11 11.31 -4.91
CA LEU A 103 -19.66 10.70 -6.16
C LEU A 103 -19.22 9.24 -5.94
N HIS A 104 -18.45 8.97 -4.89
CA HIS A 104 -18.05 7.60 -4.56
C HIS A 104 -19.24 6.72 -4.16
N ARG A 105 -20.19 7.23 -3.38
CA ARG A 105 -21.41 6.49 -3.00
C ARG A 105 -22.30 6.18 -4.20
N THR A 106 -22.38 7.10 -5.17
CA THR A 106 -23.23 6.97 -6.35
C THR A 106 -22.62 6.04 -7.40
N TYR A 107 -21.32 6.15 -7.67
CA TYR A 107 -20.70 5.53 -8.84
C TYR A 107 -19.79 4.33 -8.55
N LYS A 108 -19.33 4.15 -7.30
CA LYS A 108 -18.44 3.03 -6.96
C LYS A 108 -19.25 1.75 -6.69
N ILE A 109 -18.87 0.64 -7.30
CA ILE A 109 -19.37 -0.69 -6.92
C ILE A 109 -18.96 -0.95 -5.45
N PRO A 110 -19.86 -1.41 -4.57
CA PRO A 110 -19.60 -1.54 -3.12
C PRO A 110 -18.76 -2.78 -2.77
N VAL A 111 -17.63 -2.98 -3.44
CA VAL A 111 -16.68 -4.09 -3.18
C VAL A 111 -15.86 -3.89 -1.90
N SER A 112 -15.84 -2.67 -1.36
CA SER A 112 -15.24 -2.35 -0.06
C SER A 112 -16.03 -1.26 0.64
N LYS A 113 -16.02 -1.29 1.98
CA LYS A 113 -16.53 -0.17 2.80
C LYS A 113 -15.72 1.08 2.46
N LEU A 114 -16.41 2.20 2.26
CA LEU A 114 -15.75 3.49 2.10
C LEU A 114 -15.19 3.92 3.46
N GLU A 115 -13.88 4.13 3.52
CA GLU A 115 -13.23 4.92 4.57
C GLU A 115 -13.52 6.39 4.24
N THR A 116 -14.25 7.08 5.12
CA THR A 116 -14.73 8.46 4.90
C THR A 116 -14.26 9.41 6.00
N ASP A 117 -13.42 8.91 6.90
CA ASP A 117 -12.85 9.62 8.04
C ASP A 117 -11.62 10.44 7.65
N ILE A 118 -10.79 9.93 6.75
CA ILE A 118 -9.69 10.67 6.12
C ILE A 118 -9.92 10.68 4.61
N LEU A 119 -9.85 11.85 3.97
CA LEU A 119 -9.85 12.00 2.51
C LEU A 119 -8.47 12.48 2.05
N PRO A 120 -7.51 11.57 1.80
CA PRO A 120 -6.13 11.97 1.49
C PRO A 120 -6.06 12.70 0.15
N VAL A 121 -5.44 13.88 0.13
CA VAL A 121 -5.23 14.70 -1.08
C VAL A 121 -3.75 15.00 -1.34
N GLN A 122 -2.91 14.84 -0.32
CA GLN A 122 -1.47 15.07 -0.43
C GLN A 122 -0.71 14.07 0.44
N GLY A 123 0.55 13.83 0.10
CA GLY A 123 1.46 13.09 0.96
C GLY A 123 2.84 13.71 1.00
N ASN A 124 3.61 13.37 2.04
CA ASN A 124 5.00 13.78 2.21
C ASN A 124 5.73 12.75 3.07
N GLY A 125 6.51 11.86 2.43
CA GLY A 125 7.23 10.82 3.16
C GLY A 125 6.25 9.89 3.89
N CYS A 126 6.31 9.86 5.22
CA CYS A 126 5.43 9.03 6.04
C CYS A 126 4.08 9.67 6.37
N TRP A 127 3.80 10.87 5.87
CA TRP A 127 2.61 11.63 6.23
C TRP A 127 1.64 11.74 5.06
N ILE A 128 0.35 11.75 5.36
CA ILE A 128 -0.73 12.08 4.44
C ILE A 128 -1.50 13.29 4.97
N ARG A 129 -1.94 14.15 4.07
CA ARG A 129 -2.81 15.29 4.35
C ARG A 129 -4.19 15.04 3.82
N ASP A 130 -5.22 15.33 4.60
CA ASP A 130 -6.61 15.20 4.16
C ASP A 130 -7.16 16.47 3.48
N SER A 131 -8.37 16.38 2.94
CA SER A 131 -9.06 17.48 2.24
C SER A 131 -9.43 18.67 3.13
N LYS A 132 -9.33 18.51 4.46
CA LYS A 132 -9.57 19.56 5.47
C LYS A 132 -8.28 20.27 5.88
N GLY A 133 -7.14 19.69 5.55
CA GLY A 133 -5.82 20.24 5.80
C GLY A 133 -5.05 19.57 6.94
N ASP A 134 -5.64 18.56 7.59
CA ASP A 134 -5.05 17.83 8.70
C ASP A 134 -4.00 16.82 8.23
N TRP A 135 -2.93 16.66 9.00
CA TRP A 135 -1.84 15.74 8.71
C TRP A 135 -1.89 14.50 9.61
N PHE A 136 -1.66 13.34 9.00
CA PHE A 136 -1.66 12.04 9.69
C PHE A 136 -0.39 11.27 9.36
N LEU A 137 0.26 10.73 10.39
CA LEU A 137 1.33 9.75 10.22
C LEU A 137 0.71 8.46 9.68
N ASP A 138 1.07 8.09 8.46
CA ASP A 138 0.53 6.92 7.76
C ASP A 138 1.30 5.65 8.11
N LEU A 139 0.70 4.84 8.98
CA LEU A 139 1.17 3.50 9.33
C LEU A 139 0.39 2.40 8.58
N ASP A 140 -0.21 2.73 7.43
CA ASP A 140 -0.74 1.74 6.48
C ASP A 140 0.15 1.62 5.23
N SER A 141 0.69 2.75 4.77
CA SER A 141 1.51 2.86 3.55
C SER A 141 0.88 2.23 2.32
N ASN A 142 -0.43 2.46 2.14
CA ASN A 142 -1.25 1.87 1.08
C ASN A 142 -1.13 0.34 1.08
N TYR A 143 -1.52 -0.30 2.18
CA TYR A 143 -1.37 -1.74 2.39
C TYR A 143 0.06 -2.24 2.11
N SER A 144 1.10 -1.52 2.59
CA SER A 144 2.54 -1.75 2.33
C SER A 144 3.05 -1.51 0.90
N ALA A 145 2.28 -0.88 0.01
CA ALA A 145 2.73 -0.54 -1.35
C ALA A 145 3.63 0.69 -1.44
N SER A 146 3.72 1.49 -0.38
CA SER A 146 4.47 2.75 -0.36
C SER A 146 5.66 2.72 0.61
N ASN A 147 6.55 1.71 0.50
CA ASN A 147 7.75 1.61 1.36
C ASN A 147 8.61 2.89 1.36
N LEU A 148 8.71 3.58 0.23
CA LEU A 148 9.50 4.81 0.10
C LEU A 148 8.71 6.09 0.47
N GLY A 149 7.56 5.94 1.12
CA GLY A 149 6.66 7.01 1.48
C GLY A 149 5.85 7.54 0.29
N MET A 150 5.01 8.52 0.60
CA MET A 150 4.13 9.20 -0.36
C MET A 150 4.87 10.35 -1.06
N ALA A 151 4.40 10.69 -2.27
CA ALA A 151 4.88 11.82 -3.07
C ALA A 151 6.41 11.84 -3.33
N ASN A 152 6.99 10.68 -3.68
CA ASN A 152 8.43 10.58 -3.96
C ASN A 152 8.85 11.37 -5.22
N LEU A 153 9.61 12.46 -5.02
CA LEU A 153 9.99 13.39 -6.09
C LEU A 153 10.85 12.75 -7.20
N GLU A 154 11.78 11.86 -6.85
CA GLU A 154 12.64 11.19 -7.85
C GLU A 154 11.80 10.28 -8.76
N ILE A 155 10.83 9.56 -8.19
CA ILE A 155 9.90 8.72 -8.96
C ILE A 155 9.00 9.57 -9.84
N ALA A 156 8.40 10.64 -9.30
CA ALA A 156 7.54 11.54 -10.06
C ALA A 156 8.26 12.13 -11.28
N LYS A 157 9.51 12.61 -11.11
CA LYS A 157 10.35 13.08 -12.23
C LYS A 157 10.63 11.97 -13.24
N GLY A 158 10.95 10.75 -12.77
CA GLY A 158 11.17 9.59 -13.63
C GLY A 158 9.96 9.25 -14.49
N LEU A 159 8.78 9.20 -13.88
CA LEU A 159 7.50 8.97 -14.55
C LEU A 159 7.20 10.08 -15.56
N TYR A 160 7.37 11.35 -15.21
CA TYR A 160 7.18 12.47 -16.13
C TYR A 160 8.07 12.36 -17.38
N HIS A 161 9.37 12.11 -17.19
CA HIS A 161 10.29 11.95 -18.32
C HIS A 161 9.98 10.72 -19.16
N GLN A 162 9.60 9.59 -18.53
CA GLN A 162 9.22 8.39 -19.25
C GLN A 162 7.91 8.58 -20.02
N ALA A 163 6.93 9.28 -19.47
CA ALA A 163 5.66 9.57 -20.13
C ALA A 163 5.85 10.41 -21.41
N LYS A 164 6.78 11.38 -21.38
CA LYS A 164 7.16 12.16 -22.57
C LYS A 164 7.92 11.34 -23.62
N THR A 165 8.49 10.21 -23.24
CA THR A 165 9.31 9.37 -24.11
C THR A 165 8.50 8.21 -24.71
N LEU A 166 7.91 7.38 -23.85
CA LEU A 166 7.09 6.22 -24.21
C LEU A 166 6.28 5.75 -22.99
N ILE A 167 4.96 5.94 -23.02
CA ILE A 167 4.07 5.55 -21.91
C ILE A 167 3.96 4.02 -21.80
N SER A 168 3.71 3.33 -22.91
CA SER A 168 3.41 1.89 -22.89
C SER A 168 4.02 1.18 -24.09
N MET A 169 4.32 -0.10 -23.91
CA MET A 169 4.75 -1.02 -24.96
C MET A 169 4.45 -2.46 -24.53
N LYS A 170 4.00 -3.29 -25.48
CA LYS A 170 3.68 -4.71 -25.26
C LYS A 170 4.90 -5.50 -24.76
N GLU A 171 4.63 -6.56 -24.00
CA GLU A 171 5.65 -7.26 -23.22
C GLU A 171 6.72 -7.98 -24.06
N ASP A 172 6.38 -8.42 -25.27
CA ASP A 172 7.24 -9.19 -26.18
C ASP A 172 8.26 -8.32 -26.93
N ARG A 173 8.15 -6.99 -26.82
CA ARG A 173 9.19 -6.08 -27.29
C ARG A 173 10.28 -5.94 -26.25
N ILE A 174 11.53 -5.90 -26.71
CA ILE A 174 12.68 -5.57 -25.86
C ILE A 174 12.56 -4.09 -25.45
N GLN A 175 12.67 -3.81 -24.15
CA GLN A 175 12.49 -2.46 -23.60
C GLN A 175 13.72 -2.03 -22.79
N VAL A 176 14.23 -0.82 -23.09
CA VAL A 176 15.40 -0.24 -22.39
C VAL A 176 15.13 -0.07 -20.89
N ALA A 177 13.93 0.40 -20.51
CA ALA A 177 13.55 0.57 -19.10
C ALA A 177 13.61 -0.75 -18.33
N ARG A 178 13.08 -1.84 -18.92
CA ARG A 178 13.13 -3.19 -18.34
C ARG A 178 14.56 -3.71 -18.18
N ALA A 179 15.40 -3.55 -19.21
CA ALA A 179 16.80 -3.98 -19.13
C ALA A 179 17.58 -3.23 -18.03
N ARG A 180 17.33 -1.91 -17.88
CA ARG A 180 17.93 -1.12 -16.80
C ARG A 180 17.46 -1.58 -15.43
N PHE A 181 16.16 -1.86 -15.28
CA PHE A 181 15.61 -2.41 -14.04
C PHE A 181 16.26 -3.75 -13.68
N LEU A 182 16.30 -4.70 -14.62
CA LEU A 182 16.91 -6.03 -14.45
C LEU A 182 18.37 -5.95 -13.98
N LYS A 183 19.13 -4.98 -14.49
CA LYS A 183 20.53 -4.75 -14.06
C LYS A 183 20.65 -4.33 -12.59
N GLU A 184 19.67 -3.59 -12.06
CA GLU A 184 19.69 -3.16 -10.66
C GLU A 184 19.08 -4.20 -9.73
N ILE A 185 17.92 -4.75 -10.07
CA ILE A 185 17.18 -5.67 -9.20
C ILE A 185 17.94 -6.99 -8.99
N SER A 186 18.73 -7.44 -9.98
CA SER A 186 19.54 -8.66 -9.87
C SER A 186 20.53 -8.63 -8.68
N GLN A 187 20.89 -7.45 -8.18
CA GLN A 187 21.78 -7.28 -7.02
C GLN A 187 21.05 -7.48 -5.67
N MET A 188 19.72 -7.61 -5.70
CA MET A 188 18.86 -7.81 -4.52
C MET A 188 18.21 -9.19 -4.49
N MET A 189 18.23 -9.94 -5.60
CA MET A 189 17.53 -11.22 -5.71
C MET A 189 18.24 -12.34 -4.94
N PRO A 190 17.48 -13.31 -4.38
CA PRO A 190 18.06 -14.57 -3.94
C PRO A 190 18.80 -15.28 -5.08
N ARG A 191 19.90 -15.96 -4.75
CA ARG A 191 20.69 -16.69 -5.76
C ARG A 191 19.82 -17.77 -6.43
N GLY A 192 19.86 -17.84 -7.76
CA GLY A 192 19.10 -18.81 -8.55
C GLY A 192 17.75 -18.32 -9.07
N LEU A 193 17.23 -17.21 -8.53
CA LEU A 193 16.00 -16.56 -9.03
C LEU A 193 16.35 -15.47 -10.04
N THR A 194 16.38 -15.83 -11.33
CA THR A 194 16.93 -14.98 -12.40
C THR A 194 15.92 -14.58 -13.46
N ASN A 195 14.82 -15.33 -13.61
CA ASN A 195 13.90 -15.19 -14.73
C ASN A 195 12.59 -14.56 -14.26
N PHE A 196 12.23 -13.42 -14.85
CA PHE A 196 11.10 -12.60 -14.43
C PHE A 196 9.94 -12.66 -15.43
N TYR A 197 8.71 -12.73 -14.91
CA TYR A 197 7.47 -12.56 -15.66
C TYR A 197 6.59 -11.48 -15.02
N TRP A 198 6.37 -10.38 -15.73
CA TRP A 198 5.83 -9.12 -15.18
C TRP A 198 4.31 -9.00 -15.28
N GLN A 199 3.67 -8.55 -14.20
CA GLN A 199 2.24 -8.30 -14.13
C GLN A 199 1.96 -6.93 -13.48
N ASN A 200 0.70 -6.61 -13.19
CA ASN A 200 0.28 -5.29 -12.72
C ASN A 200 -0.27 -5.30 -11.28
N SER A 201 -0.63 -6.48 -10.76
CA SER A 201 -1.16 -6.65 -9.40
C SER A 201 -0.70 -7.96 -8.74
N GLY A 202 -0.83 -8.05 -7.41
CA GLY A 202 -0.42 -9.24 -6.65
C GLY A 202 -1.19 -10.49 -7.07
N GLY A 203 -2.52 -10.38 -7.18
CA GLY A 203 -3.36 -11.50 -7.63
C GLY A 203 -3.02 -11.99 -9.04
N GLU A 204 -2.74 -11.08 -9.98
CA GLU A 204 -2.25 -11.47 -11.30
C GLU A 204 -0.95 -12.28 -11.21
N ALA A 205 0.00 -11.82 -10.40
CA ALA A 205 1.28 -12.50 -10.23
C ALA A 205 1.12 -13.87 -9.55
N VAL A 206 0.24 -14.01 -8.57
CA VAL A 206 -0.12 -15.30 -7.98
C VAL A 206 -0.76 -16.23 -9.02
N ASP A 207 -1.72 -15.75 -9.82
CA ASP A 207 -2.30 -16.56 -10.90
C ASP A 207 -1.22 -17.07 -11.87
N LYS A 208 -0.25 -16.22 -12.22
CA LYS A 208 0.87 -16.62 -13.08
C LYS A 208 1.80 -17.62 -12.39
N ALA A 209 2.10 -17.44 -11.11
CA ALA A 209 2.93 -18.35 -10.34
C ALA A 209 2.29 -19.75 -10.26
N LEU A 210 0.98 -19.81 -10.03
CA LEU A 210 0.21 -21.06 -10.07
C LEU A 210 0.27 -21.71 -11.46
N LYS A 211 0.15 -20.94 -12.55
CA LYS A 211 0.28 -21.49 -13.91
C LYS A 211 1.69 -22.06 -14.17
N ILE A 212 2.73 -21.34 -13.79
CA ILE A 212 4.13 -21.78 -13.94
C ILE A 212 4.37 -23.05 -13.12
N ALA A 213 3.92 -23.08 -11.86
CA ALA A 213 4.04 -24.22 -10.97
C ALA A 213 3.34 -25.47 -11.53
N LYS A 214 2.10 -25.32 -12.04
CA LYS A 214 1.34 -26.42 -12.66
C LYS A 214 1.99 -26.90 -13.95
N ALA A 215 2.50 -25.98 -14.78
CA ALA A 215 3.25 -26.34 -16.00
C ALA A 215 4.54 -27.10 -15.68
N TYR A 216 5.23 -26.77 -14.58
CA TYR A 216 6.45 -27.45 -14.17
C TYR A 216 6.20 -28.83 -13.56
N THR A 217 5.25 -28.92 -12.63
CA THR A 217 5.00 -30.13 -11.85
C THR A 217 4.02 -31.11 -12.52
N GLN A 218 3.28 -30.66 -13.53
CA GLN A 218 2.21 -31.43 -14.17
C GLN A 218 1.12 -31.92 -13.20
N THR A 219 0.97 -31.25 -12.05
CA THR A 219 -0.16 -31.45 -11.13
C THR A 219 -1.07 -30.23 -11.11
N LYS A 220 -2.36 -30.44 -10.82
CA LYS A 220 -3.30 -29.35 -10.53
C LYS A 220 -3.35 -28.98 -9.05
N GLN A 221 -2.93 -29.91 -8.17
CA GLN A 221 -3.15 -29.84 -6.73
C GLN A 221 -2.16 -28.87 -6.06
N VAL A 222 -2.67 -27.96 -5.24
CA VAL A 222 -1.91 -26.91 -4.55
C VAL A 222 -2.25 -26.92 -3.07
N VAL A 223 -1.22 -26.86 -2.23
CA VAL A 223 -1.35 -26.63 -0.79
C VAL A 223 -1.11 -25.15 -0.49
N ALA A 224 -2.05 -24.52 0.20
CA ALA A 224 -1.95 -23.19 0.78
C ALA A 224 -2.11 -23.28 2.30
N PHE A 225 -1.99 -22.15 3.01
CA PHE A 225 -2.05 -22.14 4.47
C PHE A 225 -3.31 -21.46 4.99
N ARG A 226 -3.84 -21.98 6.11
CA ARG A 226 -4.91 -21.28 6.84
C ARG A 226 -4.43 -19.88 7.22
N HIS A 227 -5.32 -18.92 7.11
CA HIS A 227 -5.06 -17.48 7.28
C HIS A 227 -4.11 -16.85 6.24
N GLY A 228 -3.77 -17.57 5.15
CA GLY A 228 -3.04 -16.99 4.03
C GLY A 228 -3.90 -16.07 3.17
N PHE A 229 -3.28 -15.01 2.63
CA PHE A 229 -3.85 -14.08 1.67
C PHE A 229 -2.94 -13.93 0.44
N HIS A 230 -3.45 -14.33 -0.72
CA HIS A 230 -2.69 -14.34 -1.98
C HIS A 230 -3.33 -13.48 -3.06
N GLY A 231 -4.36 -12.70 -2.72
CA GLY A 231 -5.05 -11.79 -3.62
C GLY A 231 -6.49 -12.20 -3.94
N ARG A 232 -7.12 -11.46 -4.85
CA ARG A 232 -8.57 -11.54 -5.11
C ARG A 232 -8.94 -11.79 -6.58
N THR A 233 -7.99 -12.14 -7.45
CA THR A 233 -8.29 -12.68 -8.79
C THR A 233 -8.72 -14.14 -8.67
N HIS A 234 -9.31 -14.73 -9.72
CA HIS A 234 -9.98 -16.04 -9.62
C HIS A 234 -9.10 -17.17 -9.05
N GLY A 235 -7.85 -17.32 -9.50
CA GLY A 235 -6.95 -18.36 -8.97
C GLY A 235 -6.38 -17.97 -7.60
N ALA A 236 -5.93 -16.72 -7.47
CA ALA A 236 -5.38 -16.16 -6.24
C ALA A 236 -6.35 -16.21 -5.05
N VAL A 237 -7.64 -15.93 -5.28
CA VAL A 237 -8.65 -15.98 -4.23
C VAL A 237 -8.99 -17.42 -3.85
N ALA A 238 -8.87 -18.39 -4.77
CA ALA A 238 -9.07 -19.80 -4.46
C ALA A 238 -8.03 -20.30 -3.44
N VAL A 239 -6.77 -19.86 -3.56
CA VAL A 239 -5.70 -20.18 -2.59
C VAL A 239 -5.65 -19.23 -1.38
N THR A 240 -6.50 -18.20 -1.32
CA THR A 240 -6.70 -17.37 -0.12
C THR A 240 -7.64 -18.06 0.86
N HIS A 241 -7.29 -18.13 2.15
CA HIS A 241 -8.06 -18.94 3.10
C HIS A 241 -9.43 -18.35 3.45
N ASN A 242 -9.58 -17.03 3.49
CA ASN A 242 -10.78 -16.38 4.00
C ASN A 242 -12.03 -16.77 3.19
N LEU A 243 -12.91 -17.54 3.83
CA LEU A 243 -14.14 -18.06 3.23
C LEU A 243 -15.06 -16.94 2.70
N LYS A 244 -15.05 -15.75 3.32
CA LYS A 244 -15.84 -14.60 2.88
C LYS A 244 -15.41 -14.08 1.51
N TYR A 245 -14.15 -14.29 1.12
CA TYR A 245 -13.62 -13.88 -0.18
C TYR A 245 -13.87 -14.91 -1.28
N ARG A 246 -14.09 -16.18 -0.93
CA ARG A 246 -14.28 -17.29 -1.88
C ARG A 246 -15.74 -17.60 -2.17
N LYS A 247 -16.55 -17.73 -1.10
CA LYS A 247 -17.94 -18.22 -1.18
C LYS A 247 -18.85 -17.42 -2.13
N PRO A 248 -18.78 -16.07 -2.20
CA PRO A 248 -19.59 -15.30 -3.13
C PRO A 248 -19.32 -15.62 -4.61
N PHE A 249 -18.16 -16.21 -4.93
CA PHE A 249 -17.74 -16.56 -6.29
C PHE A 249 -17.74 -18.08 -6.53
N LEU A 250 -18.27 -18.88 -5.59
CA LEU A 250 -18.31 -20.34 -5.66
C LEU A 250 -16.93 -21.01 -5.68
N LEU A 251 -15.91 -20.31 -5.17
CA LEU A 251 -14.51 -20.79 -5.12
C LEU A 251 -14.18 -21.44 -3.77
N ASP A 252 -15.19 -21.70 -2.93
CA ASP A 252 -15.01 -22.35 -1.64
C ASP A 252 -14.92 -23.88 -1.71
N GLN A 253 -15.25 -24.47 -2.87
CA GLN A 253 -15.28 -25.92 -3.10
C GLN A 253 -14.31 -26.39 -4.20
N GLU A 254 -13.26 -25.62 -4.47
CA GLU A 254 -12.24 -25.97 -5.48
C GLU A 254 -11.49 -27.25 -5.07
N ASP A 255 -11.55 -28.28 -5.92
CA ASP A 255 -10.95 -29.60 -5.64
C ASP A 255 -9.42 -29.66 -5.78
N TRP A 256 -8.82 -28.54 -6.23
CA TRP A 256 -7.40 -28.41 -6.50
C TRP A 256 -6.65 -27.58 -5.45
N VAL A 257 -7.36 -27.02 -4.46
CA VAL A 257 -6.76 -26.22 -3.38
C VAL A 257 -7.01 -26.90 -2.03
N HIS A 258 -5.93 -27.07 -1.28
CA HIS A 258 -5.96 -27.69 0.05
C HIS A 258 -5.28 -26.79 1.06
N PHE A 259 -5.77 -26.75 2.30
CA PHE A 259 -5.25 -25.86 3.33
C PHE A 259 -4.60 -26.66 4.47
N ALA A 260 -3.31 -26.44 4.68
CA ALA A 260 -2.58 -26.89 5.86
C ALA A 260 -2.54 -25.79 6.94
N ASP A 261 -2.24 -26.18 8.18
CA ASP A 261 -2.07 -25.24 9.28
C ASP A 261 -0.68 -24.59 9.21
N PHE A 262 -0.62 -23.27 9.37
CA PHE A 262 0.64 -22.52 9.35
C PHE A 262 1.46 -22.83 10.61
N ASN A 263 2.78 -22.96 10.48
CA ASN A 263 3.69 -23.45 11.53
C ASN A 263 3.46 -24.91 11.99
N ASP A 264 2.72 -25.73 11.23
CA ASP A 264 2.53 -27.16 11.52
C ASP A 264 2.95 -28.04 10.32
N LEU A 265 4.16 -28.61 10.41
CA LEU A 265 4.69 -29.49 9.36
C LEU A 265 3.89 -30.79 9.22
N GLU A 266 3.35 -31.33 10.32
CA GLU A 266 2.60 -32.59 10.26
C GLU A 266 1.24 -32.38 9.57
N SER A 267 0.63 -31.21 9.75
CA SER A 267 -0.52 -30.77 8.94
C SER A 267 -0.17 -30.72 7.46
N VAL A 268 0.98 -30.13 7.10
CA VAL A 268 1.47 -30.08 5.69
C VAL A 268 1.67 -31.49 5.11
N LYS A 269 2.37 -32.38 5.82
CA LYS A 269 2.63 -33.76 5.39
C LYS A 269 1.32 -34.51 5.12
N ARG A 270 0.37 -34.44 6.05
CA ARG A 270 -0.94 -35.09 5.93
C ARG A 270 -1.68 -34.64 4.68
N VAL A 271 -1.75 -33.32 4.44
CA VAL A 271 -2.43 -32.78 3.26
C VAL A 271 -1.73 -33.22 1.97
N LEU A 272 -0.41 -33.24 1.94
CA LEU A 272 0.35 -33.68 0.77
C LEU A 272 0.15 -35.18 0.49
N ASP A 273 0.13 -36.01 1.54
CA ASP A 273 -0.12 -37.45 1.43
C ASP A 273 -1.54 -37.75 0.92
N GLU A 274 -2.54 -37.00 1.38
CA GLU A 274 -3.95 -37.16 0.97
C GLU A 274 -4.19 -36.70 -0.48
N THR A 275 -3.48 -35.67 -0.93
CA THR A 275 -3.79 -34.97 -2.19
C THR A 275 -2.82 -35.28 -3.32
N GLY A 276 -1.62 -35.78 -3.00
CA GLY A 276 -0.53 -35.95 -3.96
C GLY A 276 0.00 -34.63 -4.53
N SER A 277 -0.27 -33.50 -3.87
CA SER A 277 0.22 -32.19 -4.35
C SER A 277 1.75 -32.11 -4.35
N LYS A 278 2.27 -31.34 -5.29
CA LYS A 278 3.70 -31.01 -5.44
C LYS A 278 3.94 -29.50 -5.47
N ILE A 279 2.95 -28.70 -5.08
CA ILE A 279 3.00 -27.25 -5.11
C ILE A 279 2.53 -26.74 -3.76
N ILE A 280 3.37 -25.98 -3.07
CA ILE A 280 3.01 -25.22 -1.88
C ILE A 280 3.06 -23.73 -2.22
N ILE A 281 2.08 -22.95 -1.78
CA ILE A 281 2.11 -21.49 -1.80
C ILE A 281 2.00 -20.96 -0.37
N MET A 282 2.86 -20.00 0.00
CA MET A 282 2.89 -19.45 1.35
C MET A 282 3.38 -18.00 1.39
N GLU A 283 3.01 -17.29 2.46
CA GLU A 283 3.68 -16.07 2.90
C GLU A 283 4.64 -16.45 4.04
N MET A 284 5.88 -15.95 4.03
CA MET A 284 6.80 -16.10 5.17
C MET A 284 6.34 -15.35 6.42
N VAL A 285 5.54 -14.31 6.23
CA VAL A 285 4.85 -13.57 7.29
C VAL A 285 3.43 -13.34 6.80
N GLN A 286 2.46 -14.09 7.34
CA GLN A 286 1.06 -13.95 6.97
C GLN A 286 0.52 -12.59 7.38
N GLY A 287 0.18 -11.77 6.39
CA GLY A 287 -0.16 -10.36 6.61
C GLY A 287 -1.59 -10.15 7.07
N GLU A 288 -2.50 -10.10 6.09
CA GLU A 288 -3.87 -9.56 6.22
C GLU A 288 -4.72 -10.31 7.25
N GLU A 289 -4.88 -11.61 7.07
CA GLU A 289 -5.84 -12.40 7.83
C GLU A 289 -5.28 -12.90 9.17
N ALA A 290 -3.96 -13.05 9.27
CA ALA A 290 -3.29 -13.61 10.43
C ALA A 290 -2.77 -12.56 11.43
N GLY A 291 -2.80 -11.28 11.10
CA GLY A 291 -2.31 -10.21 11.99
C GLY A 291 -0.78 -10.12 11.99
N ASN A 292 -0.16 -10.12 10.81
CA ASN A 292 1.30 -10.09 10.62
C ASN A 292 2.00 -11.22 11.41
N LEU A 293 1.54 -12.47 11.25
CA LEU A 293 2.09 -13.65 11.92
C LEU A 293 3.34 -14.15 11.18
N PRO A 294 4.56 -14.09 11.75
CA PRO A 294 5.74 -14.67 11.13
C PRO A 294 5.73 -16.20 11.22
N ALA A 295 6.36 -16.85 10.25
CA ALA A 295 6.67 -18.27 10.33
C ALA A 295 7.69 -18.55 11.44
N ASP A 296 7.63 -19.73 12.04
CA ASP A 296 8.67 -20.19 12.95
C ASP A 296 9.90 -20.65 12.14
N GLN A 297 11.10 -20.21 12.52
CA GLN A 297 12.34 -20.62 11.83
C GLN A 297 12.48 -22.16 11.79
N GLY A 298 12.11 -22.84 12.87
CA GLY A 298 12.15 -24.31 12.94
C GLY A 298 11.17 -24.97 11.97
N PHE A 299 9.99 -24.37 11.74
CA PHE A 299 9.03 -24.85 10.75
C PHE A 299 9.56 -24.65 9.33
N ILE A 300 10.09 -23.46 9.02
CA ILE A 300 10.66 -23.17 7.70
C ILE A 300 11.81 -24.11 7.34
N ASN A 301 12.74 -24.34 8.26
CA ASN A 301 13.87 -25.25 8.02
C ASN A 301 13.36 -26.67 7.67
N GLN A 302 12.45 -27.22 8.48
CA GLN A 302 11.93 -28.56 8.25
C GLN A 302 11.06 -28.66 6.99
N LEU A 303 10.28 -27.61 6.67
CA LEU A 303 9.48 -27.56 5.47
C LEU A 303 10.34 -27.57 4.21
N TRP A 304 11.44 -26.81 4.19
CA TRP A 304 12.36 -26.76 3.05
C TRP A 304 13.09 -28.09 2.85
N ASP A 305 13.57 -28.71 3.93
CA ASP A 305 14.20 -30.03 3.86
C ASP A 305 13.21 -31.07 3.31
N PHE A 306 12.01 -31.12 3.89
CA PHE A 306 10.96 -32.03 3.45
C PHE A 306 10.54 -31.80 1.98
N ALA A 307 10.36 -30.54 1.57
CA ALA A 307 9.97 -30.21 0.20
C ALA A 307 11.04 -30.68 -0.81
N ARG A 308 12.32 -30.48 -0.47
CA ARG A 308 13.45 -30.90 -1.30
C ARG A 308 13.54 -32.41 -1.44
N GLU A 309 13.39 -33.15 -0.33
CA GLU A 309 13.38 -34.61 -0.33
C GLU A 309 12.24 -35.20 -1.17
N ASN A 310 11.11 -34.49 -1.26
CA ASN A 310 9.89 -34.98 -1.90
C ASN A 310 9.59 -34.35 -3.27
N ASN A 311 10.52 -33.58 -3.84
CA ASN A 311 10.37 -32.85 -5.10
C ASN A 311 9.10 -31.98 -5.13
N ILE A 312 8.82 -31.28 -4.04
CA ILE A 312 7.74 -30.31 -3.91
C ILE A 312 8.32 -28.93 -4.19
N ILE A 313 7.65 -28.14 -5.02
CA ILE A 313 8.04 -26.75 -5.26
C ILE A 313 7.33 -25.81 -4.29
N ILE A 314 8.05 -24.80 -3.83
CA ILE A 314 7.53 -23.74 -2.96
C ILE A 314 7.41 -22.43 -3.74
N ILE A 315 6.20 -21.88 -3.74
CA ILE A 315 5.87 -20.52 -4.15
C ILE A 315 5.88 -19.65 -2.91
N ASP A 316 6.81 -18.70 -2.83
CA ASP A 316 6.85 -17.69 -1.78
C ASP A 316 6.19 -16.39 -2.23
N ASP A 317 5.11 -16.00 -1.55
CA ASP A 317 4.39 -14.76 -1.77
C ASP A 317 5.03 -13.62 -0.96
N GLU A 318 6.00 -12.96 -1.60
CA GLU A 318 6.76 -11.82 -1.07
C GLU A 318 6.10 -10.49 -1.44
N VAL A 319 4.84 -10.49 -1.92
CA VAL A 319 4.15 -9.27 -2.33
C VAL A 319 4.09 -8.25 -1.19
N GLN A 320 3.83 -8.69 0.04
CA GLN A 320 3.78 -7.82 1.22
C GLN A 320 5.11 -7.73 1.98
N ALA A 321 5.79 -8.86 2.17
CA ALA A 321 6.94 -8.98 3.06
C ALA A 321 8.28 -8.56 2.42
N GLY A 322 8.31 -8.47 1.09
CA GLY A 322 9.51 -8.19 0.32
C GLY A 322 9.98 -6.74 0.38
N PHE A 323 11.07 -6.49 -0.36
CA PHE A 323 11.77 -5.22 -0.48
C PHE A 323 12.18 -4.61 0.86
N GLY A 324 12.76 -5.46 1.71
CA GLY A 324 13.38 -5.08 2.98
C GLY A 324 12.41 -4.85 4.13
N ARG A 325 11.10 -4.95 3.90
CA ARG A 325 10.04 -4.73 4.89
C ARG A 325 10.24 -5.56 6.16
N THR A 326 10.72 -6.80 6.01
CA THR A 326 10.90 -7.80 7.06
C THR A 326 12.38 -8.10 7.35
N ALA A 327 13.28 -7.19 6.98
CA ALA A 327 14.72 -7.41 7.12
C ALA A 327 15.12 -7.71 8.57
N ARG A 328 15.94 -8.74 8.77
CA ARG A 328 16.55 -9.08 10.08
C ARG A 328 18.05 -8.86 10.07
N LYS A 329 18.67 -8.87 8.90
CA LYS A 329 20.07 -8.54 8.64
C LYS A 329 20.16 -7.56 7.47
N ARG A 330 21.27 -6.82 7.44
CA ARG A 330 21.55 -5.90 6.32
C ARG A 330 21.63 -6.69 5.02
N GLY A 331 20.80 -6.32 4.05
CA GLY A 331 20.73 -7.00 2.76
C GLY A 331 19.62 -8.05 2.63
N ASP A 332 18.84 -8.30 3.69
CA ASP A 332 17.64 -9.13 3.62
C ASP A 332 16.54 -8.36 2.89
N TRP A 333 16.57 -8.43 1.55
CA TRP A 333 15.59 -7.75 0.70
C TRP A 333 14.26 -8.49 0.63
N PHE A 334 14.23 -9.78 0.93
CA PHE A 334 13.05 -10.64 0.87
C PHE A 334 12.99 -11.44 2.18
N ALA A 335 11.79 -11.71 2.70
CA ALA A 335 11.62 -12.46 3.93
C ALA A 335 12.31 -13.83 3.89
N CYS A 336 12.29 -14.54 2.75
CA CYS A 336 13.02 -15.80 2.55
C CYS A 336 14.51 -15.70 2.89
N MET A 337 15.14 -14.54 2.64
CA MET A 337 16.54 -14.31 2.98
C MET A 337 16.76 -14.25 4.50
N SER A 338 15.84 -13.61 5.23
CA SER A 338 15.86 -13.58 6.70
C SER A 338 15.74 -14.98 7.30
N TYR A 339 15.03 -15.88 6.62
CA TYR A 339 14.89 -17.30 6.99
C TYR A 339 15.99 -18.20 6.40
N GLU A 340 16.94 -17.63 5.65
CA GLU A 340 18.07 -18.35 5.04
C GLU A 340 17.67 -19.44 4.05
N VAL A 341 16.55 -19.26 3.36
CA VAL A 341 16.02 -20.18 2.34
C VAL A 341 15.83 -19.49 0.99
N VAL A 342 15.73 -20.28 -0.07
CA VAL A 342 15.42 -19.80 -1.43
C VAL A 342 14.22 -20.57 -1.95
N PRO A 343 13.12 -19.91 -2.35
CA PRO A 343 11.96 -20.58 -2.93
C PRO A 343 12.22 -20.95 -4.39
N ASP A 344 11.39 -21.85 -4.95
CA ASP A 344 11.45 -22.23 -6.36
C ASP A 344 10.82 -21.16 -7.26
N ILE A 345 9.75 -20.55 -6.77
CA ILE A 345 9.02 -19.46 -7.42
C ILE A 345 8.77 -18.39 -6.35
N MET A 346 8.99 -17.13 -6.69
CA MET A 346 8.72 -15.99 -5.82
C MET A 346 7.77 -15.03 -6.50
N VAL A 347 6.74 -14.59 -5.78
CA VAL A 347 5.82 -13.55 -6.22
C VAL A 347 6.23 -12.24 -5.57
N ILE A 348 6.51 -11.21 -6.35
CA ILE A 348 6.90 -9.88 -5.87
C ILE A 348 5.91 -8.83 -6.33
N GLY A 349 5.67 -7.82 -5.50
CA GLY A 349 4.68 -6.77 -5.81
C GLY A 349 4.77 -5.54 -4.92
N LYS A 350 3.68 -4.79 -4.86
CA LYS A 350 3.50 -3.63 -3.96
C LYS A 350 4.68 -2.65 -4.04
N SER A 351 5.54 -2.69 -3.03
CA SER A 351 6.52 -1.65 -2.70
C SER A 351 7.60 -1.43 -3.75
N PHE A 352 7.96 -2.44 -4.55
CA PHE A 352 9.05 -2.27 -5.53
C PHE A 352 8.68 -1.39 -6.70
N GLY A 353 7.38 -1.21 -6.97
CA GLY A 353 6.90 -0.21 -7.91
C GLY A 353 7.09 1.21 -7.43
N GLY A 354 7.44 1.43 -6.16
CA GLY A 354 7.57 2.75 -5.54
C GLY A 354 6.27 3.56 -5.62
N GLY A 355 5.12 2.89 -5.43
CA GLY A 355 3.78 3.46 -5.57
C GLY A 355 3.16 3.33 -6.97
N TYR A 356 3.92 2.89 -7.99
CA TYR A 356 3.36 2.59 -9.32
C TYR A 356 2.96 1.11 -9.46
N PRO A 357 1.84 0.77 -10.11
CA PRO A 357 1.41 -0.62 -10.26
C PRO A 357 2.40 -1.46 -11.06
N VAL A 358 2.99 -2.47 -10.41
CA VAL A 358 3.84 -3.49 -11.03
C VAL A 358 4.03 -4.65 -10.08
N THR A 359 3.99 -5.86 -10.62
CA THR A 359 4.32 -7.10 -9.92
C THR A 359 5.14 -8.01 -10.83
N ALA A 360 5.72 -9.08 -10.28
CA ALA A 360 6.40 -10.08 -11.08
C ALA A 360 6.35 -11.45 -10.40
N VAL A 361 6.42 -12.49 -11.21
CA VAL A 361 6.85 -13.82 -10.79
C VAL A 361 8.32 -13.97 -11.12
N VAL A 362 9.12 -14.49 -10.19
CA VAL A 362 10.54 -14.74 -10.38
C VAL A 362 10.84 -16.19 -10.10
N THR A 363 11.58 -16.85 -10.99
CA THR A 363 11.93 -18.27 -10.84
C THR A 363 13.28 -18.58 -11.50
N SER A 364 13.73 -19.82 -11.36
CA SER A 364 14.93 -20.34 -12.02
C SER A 364 14.71 -20.53 -13.52
N SER A 365 15.81 -20.63 -14.28
CA SER A 365 15.73 -20.94 -15.71
C SER A 365 14.98 -22.26 -15.97
N ASN A 366 15.32 -23.32 -15.23
CA ASN A 366 14.73 -24.66 -15.36
C ASN A 366 13.19 -24.65 -15.24
N ILE A 367 12.66 -23.93 -14.25
CA ILE A 367 11.21 -23.81 -14.07
C ILE A 367 10.60 -22.93 -15.17
N SER A 368 11.24 -21.80 -15.48
CA SER A 368 10.73 -20.87 -16.51
C SER A 368 10.67 -21.47 -17.91
N GLU A 369 11.55 -22.41 -18.25
CA GLU A 369 11.60 -23.05 -19.57
C GLU A 369 10.37 -23.92 -19.89
N GLN A 370 9.56 -24.25 -18.88
CA GLN A 370 8.29 -24.94 -19.08
C GLN A 370 7.20 -24.03 -19.66
N MET A 371 7.36 -22.71 -19.55
CA MET A 371 6.49 -21.75 -20.21
C MET A 371 6.92 -21.55 -21.67
N LYS A 372 6.01 -21.82 -22.62
CA LYS A 372 6.25 -21.65 -24.06
C LYS A 372 5.54 -20.41 -24.62
N PRO A 373 6.04 -19.82 -25.73
CA PRO A 373 5.37 -18.70 -26.37
C PRO A 373 3.88 -18.98 -26.63
N GLY A 374 3.01 -18.06 -26.19
CA GLY A 374 1.55 -18.15 -26.37
C GLY A 374 0.77 -18.84 -25.23
N TYR A 375 1.43 -19.47 -24.25
CA TYR A 375 0.73 -20.07 -23.09
C TYR A 375 0.08 -19.05 -22.16
N ASP A 376 0.64 -17.84 -22.13
CA ASP A 376 0.16 -16.73 -21.34
C ASP A 376 0.62 -15.40 -21.95
N GLY A 377 0.06 -14.29 -21.47
CA GLY A 377 0.53 -12.96 -21.79
C GLY A 377 -0.03 -11.87 -20.88
N SER A 378 0.54 -10.68 -21.02
CA SER A 378 0.07 -9.47 -20.35
C SER A 378 0.23 -8.25 -21.25
N THR A 379 -0.84 -7.46 -21.43
CA THR A 379 -0.79 -6.25 -22.26
C THR A 379 0.12 -5.18 -21.66
N PHE A 380 0.05 -4.99 -20.34
CA PHE A 380 0.78 -3.95 -19.61
C PHE A 380 1.95 -4.50 -18.78
N GLY A 381 2.13 -5.82 -18.76
CA GLY A 381 3.20 -6.50 -18.04
C GLY A 381 4.58 -5.93 -18.36
N GLY A 382 5.20 -5.33 -17.35
CA GLY A 382 6.56 -4.80 -17.46
C GLY A 382 6.67 -3.65 -18.47
N ASN A 383 5.65 -2.79 -18.55
CA ASN A 383 5.63 -1.58 -19.39
C ASN A 383 6.71 -0.55 -18.97
N PRO A 384 7.08 0.40 -19.84
CA PRO A 384 8.16 1.36 -19.56
C PRO A 384 7.96 2.20 -18.30
N MET A 385 6.74 2.67 -18.03
CA MET A 385 6.43 3.49 -16.84
C MET A 385 6.68 2.71 -15.55
N ALA A 386 6.12 1.50 -15.47
CA ALA A 386 6.34 0.58 -14.35
C ALA A 386 7.83 0.27 -14.12
N MET A 387 8.57 -0.03 -15.18
CA MET A 387 10.00 -0.37 -15.09
C MET A 387 10.87 0.82 -14.69
N VAL A 388 10.55 2.04 -15.11
CA VAL A 388 11.27 3.25 -14.65
C VAL A 388 10.97 3.53 -13.17
N SER A 389 9.72 3.42 -12.75
CA SER A 389 9.36 3.58 -11.33
C SER A 389 10.10 2.57 -10.46
N ALA A 390 10.06 1.30 -10.85
CA ALA A 390 10.71 0.22 -10.14
C ALA A 390 12.24 0.35 -10.11
N LEU A 391 12.85 0.81 -11.21
CA LEU A 391 14.27 1.12 -11.29
C LEU A 391 14.68 2.18 -10.27
N ILE A 392 13.93 3.28 -10.19
CA ILE A 392 14.21 4.38 -9.27
C ILE A 392 14.01 3.93 -7.83
N ALA A 393 12.91 3.23 -7.55
CA ALA A 393 12.63 2.69 -6.22
C ALA A 393 13.75 1.75 -5.74
N THR A 394 14.17 0.79 -6.57
CA THR A 394 15.27 -0.15 -6.30
C THR A 394 16.56 0.59 -5.94
N ARG A 395 16.94 1.60 -6.73
CA ARG A 395 18.14 2.41 -6.46
C ARG A 395 18.04 3.19 -5.16
N GLN A 396 16.87 3.79 -4.89
CA GLN A 396 16.65 4.53 -3.65
C GLN A 396 16.72 3.61 -2.43
N MET A 397 16.05 2.46 -2.46
CA MET A 397 16.05 1.48 -1.37
C MET A 397 17.48 1.06 -1.01
N ARG A 398 18.30 0.76 -2.02
CA ARG A 398 19.72 0.44 -1.84
C ARG A 398 20.54 1.61 -1.31
N ARG A 399 20.42 2.79 -1.93
CA ARG A 399 21.17 4.00 -1.55
C ARG A 399 20.84 4.46 -0.12
N LYS A 400 19.59 4.31 0.32
CA LYS A 400 19.11 4.68 1.65
C LYS A 400 19.34 3.60 2.70
N ASN A 401 19.92 2.44 2.34
CA ASN A 401 20.09 1.28 3.23
C ASN A 401 18.80 0.92 3.99
N ILE A 402 17.65 0.82 3.29
CA ILE A 402 16.36 0.69 3.98
C ILE A 402 16.25 -0.56 4.89
N THR A 403 17.01 -1.62 4.61
CA THR A 403 17.04 -2.83 5.46
C THR A 403 17.64 -2.54 6.83
N GLU A 404 18.64 -1.66 6.90
CA GLU A 404 19.24 -1.19 8.15
C GLU A 404 18.26 -0.31 8.93
N ASN A 405 17.59 0.64 8.26
CA ASN A 405 16.55 1.45 8.91
C ASN A 405 15.40 0.57 9.44
N VAL A 406 14.97 -0.45 8.68
CA VAL A 406 13.93 -1.39 9.13
C VAL A 406 14.34 -2.09 10.43
N ILE A 407 15.58 -2.57 10.52
CA ILE A 407 16.10 -3.23 11.73
C ILE A 407 16.09 -2.26 12.92
N GLU A 408 16.66 -1.06 12.74
CA GLU A 408 16.73 -0.06 13.81
C GLU A 408 15.34 0.38 14.30
N ARG A 409 14.44 0.69 13.37
CA ARG A 409 13.09 1.15 13.71
C ARG A 409 12.24 0.01 14.26
N SER A 410 12.42 -1.23 13.81
CA SER A 410 11.74 -2.38 14.41
C SER A 410 12.17 -2.61 15.86
N THR A 411 13.47 -2.47 16.16
CA THR A 411 13.97 -2.58 17.54
C THR A 411 13.43 -1.46 18.43
N GLN A 412 13.35 -0.23 17.90
CA GLN A 412 12.74 0.89 18.63
C GLN A 412 11.26 0.62 18.95
N ILE A 413 10.51 0.08 17.99
CA ILE A 413 9.09 -0.28 18.17
C ILE A 413 8.93 -1.45 19.15
N GLU A 414 9.76 -2.49 19.06
CA GLU A 414 9.78 -3.62 20.00
C GLU A 414 9.98 -3.13 21.45
N GLN A 415 10.93 -2.23 21.67
CA GLN A 415 11.19 -1.64 22.98
C GLN A 415 10.02 -0.80 23.48
N GLY A 416 9.44 0.04 22.63
CA GLY A 416 8.26 0.84 22.96
C GLY A 416 7.04 -0.01 23.31
N PHE A 417 6.76 -1.06 22.53
CA PHE A 417 5.65 -1.96 22.77
C PHE A 417 5.84 -2.79 24.05
N SER A 418 7.07 -3.24 24.33
CA SER A 418 7.37 -3.91 25.59
C SER A 418 7.14 -2.98 26.80
N ALA A 419 7.52 -1.70 26.69
CA ALA A 419 7.24 -0.72 27.74
C ALA A 419 5.73 -0.51 27.96
N LEU A 420 4.95 -0.41 26.88
CA LEU A 420 3.50 -0.29 26.94
C LEU A 420 2.83 -1.54 27.53
N GLN A 421 3.27 -2.73 27.14
CA GLN A 421 2.77 -4.00 27.69
C GLN A 421 3.02 -4.12 29.20
N ASN A 422 4.18 -3.65 29.68
CA ASN A 422 4.48 -3.63 31.11
C ASN A 422 3.68 -2.57 31.88
N LYS A 423 3.23 -1.50 31.20
CA LYS A 423 2.51 -0.37 31.80
C LYS A 423 1.00 -0.59 31.83
N TYR A 424 0.44 -1.28 30.83
CA TYR A 424 -1.00 -1.38 30.61
C TYR A 424 -1.47 -2.80 30.31
N ASP A 425 -2.47 -3.26 31.07
CA ASP A 425 -3.13 -4.55 30.83
C ASP A 425 -3.85 -4.63 29.47
N LEU A 426 -4.15 -3.48 28.82
CA LEU A 426 -4.83 -3.46 27.52
C LEU A 426 -4.00 -4.13 26.41
N VAL A 427 -2.67 -4.02 26.48
CA VAL A 427 -1.75 -4.64 25.52
C VAL A 427 -1.47 -6.08 25.95
N LYS A 428 -2.06 -7.06 25.27
CA LYS A 428 -1.92 -8.48 25.64
C LYS A 428 -0.63 -9.10 25.14
N ASP A 429 -0.31 -8.82 23.88
CA ASP A 429 0.86 -9.34 23.17
C ASP A 429 1.16 -8.43 21.97
N PHE A 430 2.30 -8.63 21.32
CA PHE A 430 2.64 -7.92 20.11
C PHE A 430 3.52 -8.74 19.18
N ARG A 431 3.52 -8.35 17.91
CA ARG A 431 4.34 -8.95 16.86
C ARG A 431 5.10 -7.85 16.16
N VAL A 432 6.41 -8.00 16.08
CA VAL A 432 7.27 -7.14 15.29
C VAL A 432 8.19 -8.04 14.47
N TYR A 433 7.97 -8.08 13.16
CA TYR A 433 8.86 -8.77 12.23
C TYR A 433 9.30 -7.78 11.15
N GLY A 434 10.42 -7.11 11.42
CA GLY A 434 10.78 -5.87 10.71
C GLY A 434 9.70 -4.81 10.93
N LEU A 435 9.25 -4.17 9.87
CA LEU A 435 8.15 -3.19 9.92
C LEU A 435 6.81 -3.79 9.47
N MET A 436 6.60 -5.10 9.68
CA MET A 436 5.28 -5.72 9.75
C MET A 436 4.92 -5.93 11.21
N ILE A 437 4.01 -5.10 11.71
CA ILE A 437 3.80 -4.92 13.15
C ILE A 437 2.33 -5.16 13.50
N ALA A 438 2.07 -5.79 14.64
CA ALA A 438 0.74 -5.92 15.20
C ALA A 438 0.74 -5.82 16.73
N LEU A 439 -0.31 -5.26 17.31
CA LEU A 439 -0.60 -5.26 18.75
C LEU A 439 -1.88 -6.03 19.01
N ASP A 440 -1.86 -6.94 19.98
CA ASP A 440 -3.03 -7.67 20.45
C ASP A 440 -3.75 -6.85 21.53
N LEU A 441 -4.96 -6.40 21.21
CA LEU A 441 -5.86 -5.64 22.10
C LEU A 441 -6.99 -6.51 22.68
N GLY A 442 -6.87 -7.83 22.53
CA GLY A 442 -7.79 -8.83 23.09
C GLY A 442 -9.06 -9.07 22.27
N ASN A 443 -9.61 -8.06 21.58
CA ASN A 443 -10.79 -8.21 20.72
C ASN A 443 -10.96 -7.10 19.67
N GLU A 444 -11.85 -7.33 18.70
CA GLU A 444 -12.13 -6.42 17.58
C GLU A 444 -12.73 -5.06 18.00
N GLN A 445 -13.50 -5.03 19.09
CA GLN A 445 -14.09 -3.77 19.56
C GLN A 445 -13.00 -2.82 20.08
N GLN A 446 -12.05 -3.34 20.85
CA GLN A 446 -10.90 -2.56 21.33
C GLN A 446 -10.02 -2.09 20.18
N VAL A 447 -9.82 -2.91 19.15
CA VAL A 447 -9.13 -2.50 17.92
C VAL A 447 -9.82 -1.30 17.30
N LYS A 448 -11.15 -1.31 17.10
CA LYS A 448 -11.88 -0.18 16.50
C LYS A 448 -11.74 1.11 17.31
N ILE A 449 -11.91 1.01 18.64
CA ILE A 449 -11.75 2.17 19.55
C ILE A 449 -10.33 2.74 19.44
N MET A 450 -9.32 1.87 19.46
CA MET A 450 -7.92 2.28 19.32
C MET A 450 -7.65 2.97 17.98
N GLN A 451 -8.14 2.40 16.88
CA GLN A 451 -7.97 2.99 15.54
C GLN A 451 -8.62 4.38 15.45
N GLU A 452 -9.80 4.56 16.02
CA GLU A 452 -10.48 5.85 16.07
C GLU A 452 -9.69 6.87 16.88
N LYS A 453 -9.25 6.50 18.09
CA LYS A 453 -8.49 7.39 18.97
C LYS A 453 -7.11 7.76 18.42
N LEU A 454 -6.40 6.81 17.81
CA LEU A 454 -5.12 7.09 17.14
C LEU A 454 -5.32 8.09 15.99
N ARG A 455 -6.35 7.90 15.18
CA ARG A 455 -6.68 8.81 14.08
C ARG A 455 -6.99 10.21 14.60
N ASP A 456 -7.81 10.32 15.64
CA ASP A 456 -8.15 11.62 16.25
C ASP A 456 -6.90 12.35 16.81
N ASN A 457 -5.79 11.63 16.99
CA ASN A 457 -4.47 12.16 17.39
C ASN A 457 -3.43 12.12 16.25
N GLY A 458 -3.88 12.10 14.99
CA GLY A 458 -3.00 12.24 13.83
C GLY A 458 -2.20 10.99 13.46
N VAL A 459 -2.62 9.79 13.87
CA VAL A 459 -1.98 8.52 13.48
C VAL A 459 -2.98 7.60 12.78
N LYS A 460 -2.66 7.22 11.53
CA LYS A 460 -3.46 6.26 10.76
C LYS A 460 -2.86 4.86 10.87
N SER A 461 -3.61 3.91 11.42
CA SER A 461 -3.26 2.48 11.39
C SER A 461 -3.58 1.79 10.04
N SER A 462 -3.13 0.54 9.88
CA SER A 462 -3.45 -0.30 8.72
C SER A 462 -4.75 -1.10 8.91
N LEU A 463 -5.21 -1.75 7.84
CA LEU A 463 -6.31 -2.72 7.89
C LEU A 463 -5.98 -3.81 8.92
N SER A 464 -6.80 -3.88 9.96
CA SER A 464 -6.60 -4.72 11.15
C SER A 464 -7.51 -5.95 11.13
N THR A 465 -7.17 -6.99 11.90
CA THR A 465 -7.88 -8.29 11.86
C THR A 465 -8.12 -8.85 13.26
N GLY A 466 -9.37 -9.23 13.55
CA GLY A 466 -9.76 -9.79 14.84
C GLY A 466 -9.31 -8.90 16.01
N LYS A 467 -8.48 -9.47 16.89
CA LYS A 467 -7.92 -8.78 18.06
C LYS A 467 -6.63 -7.97 17.80
N TYR A 468 -6.11 -8.03 16.57
CA TYR A 468 -4.83 -7.41 16.21
C TYR A 468 -5.03 -6.10 15.47
N ILE A 469 -4.58 -4.99 16.07
CA ILE A 469 -4.36 -3.74 15.34
C ILE A 469 -3.01 -3.81 14.60
N ARG A 470 -2.97 -3.42 13.32
CA ARG A 470 -1.80 -3.59 12.45
C ARG A 470 -1.16 -2.27 12.06
N PHE A 471 0.16 -2.28 11.92
CA PHE A 471 0.95 -1.15 11.44
C PHE A 471 1.96 -1.62 10.39
N LEU A 472 2.02 -0.86 9.30
CA LEU A 472 2.87 -1.05 8.12
C LEU A 472 3.44 0.32 7.72
N PRO A 473 4.27 0.99 8.54
CA PRO A 473 4.84 2.30 8.21
C PRO A 473 5.69 2.24 6.94
N PRO A 474 5.89 3.32 6.16
CA PRO A 474 6.94 3.33 5.14
C PRO A 474 8.30 2.91 5.72
N THR A 475 9.12 2.18 4.96
CA THR A 475 10.44 1.70 5.43
C THR A 475 11.46 2.82 5.58
N ILE A 476 11.12 4.03 5.14
CA ILE A 476 11.89 5.26 5.37
C ILE A 476 11.52 5.99 6.65
N ILE A 477 10.60 5.44 7.48
CA ILE A 477 10.18 6.07 8.73
C ILE A 477 11.39 6.39 9.61
N SER A 478 11.43 7.62 10.11
CA SER A 478 12.51 8.13 10.95
C SER A 478 12.32 7.74 12.41
N ALA A 479 13.39 7.83 13.20
CA ALA A 479 13.31 7.60 14.64
C ALA A 479 12.30 8.54 15.33
N GLY A 480 12.26 9.81 14.93
CA GLY A 480 11.32 10.79 15.51
C GLY A 480 9.85 10.53 15.14
N GLU A 481 9.58 10.00 13.95
CA GLU A 481 8.21 9.58 13.58
C GLU A 481 7.78 8.32 14.35
N VAL A 482 8.72 7.41 14.64
CA VAL A 482 8.45 6.28 15.55
C VAL A 482 8.19 6.77 16.97
N ASP A 483 8.96 7.74 17.47
CA ASP A 483 8.73 8.34 18.79
C ASP A 483 7.36 9.04 18.86
N TYR A 484 6.98 9.79 17.81
CA TYR A 484 5.65 10.38 17.71
C TYR A 484 4.56 9.29 17.82
N PHE A 485 4.68 8.21 17.05
CA PHE A 485 3.74 7.09 17.12
C PHE A 485 3.64 6.47 18.52
N LEU A 486 4.79 6.13 19.14
CA LEU A 486 4.81 5.48 20.44
C LEU A 486 4.25 6.39 21.55
N ASN A 487 4.54 7.69 21.51
CA ASN A 487 4.00 8.66 22.46
C ASN A 487 2.50 8.83 22.30
N THR A 488 1.99 8.94 21.06
CA THR A 488 0.55 8.99 20.80
C THR A 488 -0.14 7.71 21.27
N LEU A 489 0.48 6.56 21.05
CA LEU A 489 -0.06 5.28 21.50
C LEU A 489 -0.10 5.19 23.04
N ASP A 490 0.94 5.64 23.75
CA ASP A 490 0.95 5.72 25.22
C ASP A 490 -0.19 6.62 25.74
N GLU A 491 -0.33 7.81 25.18
CA GLU A 491 -1.39 8.77 25.56
C GLU A 491 -2.79 8.20 25.30
N VAL A 492 -3.02 7.60 24.14
CA VAL A 492 -4.31 7.02 23.81
C VAL A 492 -4.64 5.85 24.73
N ILE A 493 -3.69 4.93 24.97
CA ILE A 493 -3.92 3.79 25.87
C ILE A 493 -4.17 4.27 27.31
N GLY A 494 -3.43 5.26 27.79
CA GLY A 494 -3.60 5.79 29.15
C GLY A 494 -4.95 6.47 29.40
N ASN A 495 -5.68 6.80 28.35
CA ASN A 495 -7.02 7.40 28.39
C ASN A 495 -8.17 6.40 28.13
N LEU A 496 -7.86 5.11 27.93
CA LEU A 496 -8.83 4.01 27.77
C LEU A 496 -8.91 3.17 29.06
#